data_AF-A0A940UEW0-F1
#
_entry.id   AF-A0A940UEW0-F1
#
_cell.length_a   1.000
_cell.length_b   1.000
_cell.length_c   1.000
_cell.angle_alpha   90.00
_cell.angle_beta   90.00
_cell.angle_gamma   90.00
#
_symmetry.space_group_name_H-M   'P 1'
#
loop_
_entity.id
_entity.type
_entity.pdbx_description
1 polymer ?
#
loop_
_entity_poly.entity_id
_entity_poly.type
_entity_poly.pdbx_seq_one_letter_code
_entity_poly.pdbx_strand_id
1 'polypeptide(L)'
;MQSVRKAVFAGCVVLILGLLVLPVLTSCTTPFSAYSRYMFEGRKYWDVKEYEPARKSFVSAYQAQKEVAALAWAATTSYWLNDLASAERYIQEAETMPTLKTSVSWFRVTGYKALILLKQGKKAEGFDVLKQYIYAYSYTYPSTNLPLIDLMVRKGEADIPRLQAMLEEDIYAYEEEMGLFISSGVGYYNRNYGAAGGGGGSISP
;
A
#
# COMPACT_ATOMS: atom_id res chain seq x y z
N MET A 1 19.37 -66.02 14.96
CA MET A 1 18.27 -65.15 14.43
C MET A 1 17.80 -64.04 15.40
N GLN A 2 18.40 -63.85 16.58
CA GLN A 2 18.03 -62.77 17.51
C GLN A 2 18.80 -61.44 17.30
N SER A 3 20.01 -61.47 16.71
CA SER A 3 20.82 -60.24 16.51
C SER A 3 20.30 -59.34 15.39
N VAL A 4 19.77 -59.93 14.31
CA VAL A 4 19.22 -59.19 13.15
C VAL A 4 17.96 -58.39 13.53
N ARG A 5 17.15 -58.91 14.47
CA ARG A 5 15.91 -58.25 14.92
C ARG A 5 16.17 -56.97 15.73
N LYS A 6 17.30 -56.87 16.44
CA LYS A 6 17.66 -55.67 17.23
C LYS A 6 18.17 -54.53 16.35
N ALA A 7 18.88 -54.83 15.27
CA ALA A 7 19.39 -53.82 14.33
C ALA A 7 18.27 -53.13 13.53
N VAL A 8 17.23 -53.89 13.14
CA VAL A 8 16.06 -53.34 12.43
C VAL A 8 15.22 -52.45 13.35
N PHE A 9 15.08 -52.80 14.64
CA PHE A 9 14.34 -51.98 15.61
C PHE A 9 15.08 -50.67 15.96
N ALA A 10 16.40 -50.71 16.10
CA ALA A 10 17.19 -49.50 16.38
C ALA A 10 17.19 -48.49 15.21
N GLY A 11 17.22 -48.99 13.97
CA GLY A 11 17.16 -48.14 12.77
C GLY A 11 15.80 -47.44 12.57
N CYS A 12 14.69 -48.14 12.84
CA CYS A 12 13.35 -47.55 12.74
C CYS A 12 13.08 -46.49 13.83
N VAL A 13 13.62 -46.64 15.05
CA VAL A 13 13.40 -45.66 16.13
C VAL A 13 14.15 -44.35 15.86
N VAL A 14 15.35 -44.40 15.27
CA VAL A 14 16.13 -43.19 14.92
C VAL A 14 15.51 -42.44 13.74
N LEU A 15 14.94 -43.14 12.75
CA LEU A 15 14.23 -42.53 11.62
C LEU A 15 12.90 -41.88 12.04
N ILE A 16 12.17 -42.50 12.99
CA ILE A 16 10.91 -41.94 13.51
C ILE A 16 11.18 -40.76 14.45
N LEU A 17 12.22 -40.80 15.29
CA LEU A 17 12.63 -39.64 16.08
C LEU A 17 13.17 -38.49 15.20
N GLY A 18 13.95 -38.80 14.15
CA GLY A 18 14.47 -37.79 13.22
C GLY A 18 13.38 -37.07 12.44
N LEU A 19 12.29 -37.76 12.06
CA LEU A 19 11.13 -37.16 11.40
C LEU A 19 10.22 -36.36 12.34
N LEU A 20 10.24 -36.65 13.65
CA LEU A 20 9.42 -35.94 14.65
C LEU A 20 10.06 -34.64 15.17
N VAL A 21 11.38 -34.47 15.06
CA VAL A 21 12.08 -33.24 15.48
C VAL A 21 12.26 -32.23 14.34
N LEU A 22 12.01 -32.62 13.08
CA LEU A 22 12.19 -31.72 11.93
C LEU A 22 11.11 -30.63 11.68
N PRO A 23 9.89 -30.61 12.25
CA PRO A 23 8.93 -29.56 11.91
C PRO A 23 9.10 -28.26 12.73
N VAL A 24 10.09 -28.14 13.63
CA VAL A 24 10.23 -26.97 14.52
C VAL A 24 10.97 -25.78 13.88
N LEU A 25 11.46 -25.91 12.64
CA LEU A 25 12.16 -24.83 11.93
C LEU A 25 11.31 -24.19 10.81
N THR A 26 10.01 -24.47 10.73
CA THR A 26 9.10 -23.66 9.91
C THR A 26 8.96 -22.31 10.61
N SER A 27 9.85 -21.39 10.25
CA SER A 27 9.84 -20.00 10.70
C SER A 27 8.46 -19.45 10.42
N CYS A 28 7.63 -19.37 11.47
CA CYS A 28 6.30 -18.80 11.41
C CYS A 28 6.51 -17.29 11.23
N THR A 29 6.68 -16.88 9.97
CA THR A 29 6.74 -15.48 9.63
C THR A 29 5.38 -14.89 9.96
N THR A 30 5.36 -13.86 10.78
CA THR A 30 4.09 -13.22 11.13
C THR A 30 3.46 -12.66 9.85
N PRO A 31 2.12 -12.62 9.76
CA PRO A 31 1.42 -12.00 8.63
C PRO A 31 1.95 -10.60 8.30
N PHE A 32 2.26 -9.82 9.33
CA PHE A 32 2.85 -8.49 9.21
C PHE A 32 4.26 -8.48 8.60
N SER A 33 5.14 -9.40 9.02
CA SER A 33 6.50 -9.49 8.45
C SER A 33 6.46 -9.79 6.94
N ALA A 34 5.60 -10.72 6.54
CA ALA A 34 5.39 -11.04 5.13
C ALA A 34 4.81 -9.84 4.36
N TYR A 35 3.79 -9.18 4.92
CA TYR A 35 3.21 -7.96 4.37
C TYR A 35 4.27 -6.87 4.12
N SER A 36 5.05 -6.52 5.15
CA SER A 36 6.06 -5.46 5.06
C SER A 36 7.12 -5.77 4.01
N ARG A 37 7.58 -7.02 3.93
CA ARG A 37 8.53 -7.46 2.90
C ARG A 37 7.95 -7.25 1.49
N TYR A 38 6.73 -7.73 1.26
CA TYR A 38 6.11 -7.63 -0.06
C TYR A 38 5.76 -6.17 -0.44
N MET A 39 5.36 -5.33 0.52
CA MET A 39 5.18 -3.89 0.27
C MET A 39 6.51 -3.24 -0.13
N PHE A 40 7.61 -3.56 0.56
CA PHE A 40 8.93 -3.03 0.23
C PHE A 40 9.43 -3.48 -1.15
N GLU A 41 9.33 -4.78 -1.46
CA GLU A 41 9.67 -5.32 -2.78
C GLU A 41 8.81 -4.67 -3.88
N GLY A 42 7.50 -4.54 -3.64
CA GLY A 42 6.58 -3.90 -4.57
C GLY A 42 6.98 -2.45 -4.86
N ARG A 43 7.33 -1.67 -3.84
CA ARG A 43 7.83 -0.30 -4.01
C ARG A 43 9.14 -0.26 -4.78
N LYS A 44 10.09 -1.15 -4.46
CA LYS A 44 11.36 -1.24 -5.21
C LYS A 44 11.13 -1.48 -6.70
N TYR A 45 10.25 -2.42 -7.07
CA TYR A 45 9.90 -2.67 -8.46
C TYR A 45 9.17 -1.48 -9.09
N TRP A 46 8.29 -0.83 -8.34
CA TRP A 46 7.56 0.35 -8.78
C TRP A 46 8.50 1.51 -9.16
N ASP A 47 9.49 1.78 -8.31
CA ASP A 47 10.42 2.90 -8.49
C ASP A 47 11.30 2.73 -9.74
N VAL A 48 11.61 1.50 -10.13
CA VAL A 48 12.32 1.18 -11.39
C VAL A 48 11.37 0.92 -12.57
N LYS A 49 10.07 1.22 -12.41
CA LYS A 49 9.01 1.07 -13.42
C LYS A 49 8.75 -0.35 -13.89
N GLU A 50 9.14 -1.35 -13.11
CA GLU A 50 8.80 -2.75 -13.35
C GLU A 50 7.42 -3.04 -12.75
N TYR A 51 6.37 -2.60 -13.44
CA TYR A 51 5.02 -2.61 -12.89
C TYR A 51 4.41 -4.01 -12.72
N GLU A 52 4.70 -4.97 -13.60
CA GLU A 52 4.20 -6.35 -13.42
C GLU A 52 4.69 -7.02 -12.12
N PRO A 53 6.02 -7.08 -11.84
CA PRO A 53 6.47 -7.63 -10.57
C PRO A 53 6.03 -6.79 -9.38
N ALA A 54 5.96 -5.45 -9.49
CA ALA A 54 5.41 -4.60 -8.44
C ALA A 54 3.98 -5.02 -8.06
N ARG A 55 3.11 -5.24 -9.06
CA ARG A 55 1.72 -5.65 -8.85
C ARG A 55 1.65 -6.97 -8.10
N LYS A 56 2.45 -7.96 -8.52
CA LYS A 56 2.50 -9.27 -7.89
C LYS A 56 2.91 -9.16 -6.42
N SER A 57 3.90 -8.34 -6.11
CA SER A 57 4.33 -8.09 -4.73
C SER A 57 3.21 -7.42 -3.92
N PHE A 58 2.56 -6.37 -4.41
CA PHE A 58 1.45 -5.73 -3.68
C PHE A 58 0.25 -6.66 -3.45
N VAL A 59 -0.11 -7.50 -4.43
CA VAL A 59 -1.14 -8.52 -4.26
C VAL A 59 -0.73 -9.56 -3.21
N SER A 60 0.54 -9.97 -3.20
CA SER A 60 1.08 -10.89 -2.18
C SER A 60 1.07 -10.25 -0.78
N ALA A 61 1.37 -8.95 -0.69
CA ALA A 61 1.23 -8.19 0.57
C ALA A 61 -0.21 -8.23 1.07
N TYR A 62 -1.19 -7.96 0.20
CA TYR A 62 -2.62 -8.02 0.55
C TYR A 62 -3.09 -9.43 0.95
N GLN A 63 -2.51 -10.47 0.37
CA GLN A 63 -2.79 -11.86 0.76
C GLN A 63 -2.22 -12.19 2.13
N ALA A 64 -1.03 -11.67 2.47
CA ALA A 64 -0.43 -11.83 3.78
C ALA A 64 -1.18 -11.05 4.87
N GLN A 65 -1.56 -9.81 4.60
CA GLN A 65 -2.34 -8.97 5.50
C GLN A 65 -3.30 -8.07 4.73
N LYS A 66 -4.57 -8.07 5.16
CA LYS A 66 -5.66 -7.33 4.51
C LYS A 66 -5.58 -5.85 4.85
N GLU A 67 -4.70 -5.13 4.15
CA GLU A 67 -4.50 -3.69 4.30
C GLU A 67 -4.87 -2.90 3.03
N VAL A 68 -5.47 -1.73 3.23
CA VAL A 68 -5.90 -0.80 2.17
C VAL A 68 -4.72 -0.40 1.28
N ALA A 69 -3.55 -0.15 1.89
CA ALA A 69 -2.37 0.31 1.17
C ALA A 69 -1.93 -0.68 0.09
N ALA A 70 -1.98 -2.00 0.37
CA ALA A 70 -1.60 -3.01 -0.61
C ALA A 70 -2.54 -3.01 -1.84
N LEU A 71 -3.85 -2.88 -1.62
CA LEU A 71 -4.83 -2.76 -2.70
C LEU A 71 -4.66 -1.45 -3.48
N ALA A 72 -4.45 -0.33 -2.79
CA ALA A 72 -4.25 0.97 -3.43
C ALA A 72 -3.02 0.99 -4.35
N TRP A 73 -1.92 0.37 -3.91
CA TRP A 73 -0.72 0.19 -4.71
C TRP A 73 -0.94 -0.80 -5.86
N ALA A 74 -1.60 -1.94 -5.64
CA ALA A 74 -1.96 -2.86 -6.72
C ALA A 74 -2.85 -2.19 -7.80
N ALA A 75 -3.79 -1.34 -7.39
CA ALA A 75 -4.65 -0.56 -8.28
C ALA A 75 -3.85 0.44 -9.11
N THR A 76 -3.00 1.24 -8.45
CA THR A 76 -2.08 2.18 -9.08
C THR A 76 -1.23 1.48 -10.13
N THR A 77 -0.66 0.33 -9.76
CA THR A 77 0.19 -0.43 -10.66
C THR A 77 -0.54 -1.01 -11.85
N SER A 78 -1.76 -1.50 -11.65
CA SER A 78 -2.61 -2.00 -12.73
C SER A 78 -3.02 -0.88 -13.70
N TYR A 79 -3.29 0.32 -13.18
CA TYR A 79 -3.57 1.49 -14.01
C TYR A 79 -2.40 1.86 -14.92
N TRP A 80 -1.17 1.82 -14.41
CA TRP A 80 0.04 2.10 -15.20
C TRP A 80 0.36 1.01 -16.23
N LEU A 81 -0.06 -0.23 -15.98
CA LEU A 81 -0.07 -1.32 -16.96
C LEU A 81 -1.19 -1.19 -18.00
N ASN A 82 -2.03 -0.15 -17.89
CA ASN A 82 -3.25 0.02 -18.68
C ASN A 82 -4.29 -1.12 -18.51
N ASP A 83 -4.17 -1.90 -17.42
CA ASP A 83 -5.15 -2.91 -17.00
C ASP A 83 -6.19 -2.25 -16.09
N LEU A 84 -7.08 -1.47 -16.71
CA LEU A 84 -8.11 -0.69 -16.00
C LEU A 84 -9.11 -1.59 -15.27
N ALA A 85 -9.36 -2.80 -15.76
CA ALA A 85 -10.28 -3.76 -15.13
C ALA A 85 -9.73 -4.24 -13.78
N SER A 86 -8.45 -4.64 -13.73
CA SER A 86 -7.82 -5.00 -12.46
C SER A 86 -7.71 -3.78 -11.53
N ALA A 87 -7.37 -2.60 -12.07
CA ALA A 87 -7.26 -1.39 -11.28
C ALA A 87 -8.58 -1.03 -10.58
N GLU A 88 -9.69 -1.06 -11.32
CA GLU A 88 -11.04 -0.82 -10.79
C GLU A 88 -11.42 -1.86 -9.73
N ARG A 89 -11.14 -3.15 -9.96
CA ARG A 89 -11.42 -4.22 -9.00
C ARG A 89 -10.71 -4.00 -7.66
N TYR A 90 -9.42 -3.66 -7.68
CA TYR A 90 -8.65 -3.42 -6.46
C TYR A 90 -9.15 -2.19 -5.70
N ILE A 91 -9.57 -1.13 -6.41
CA ILE A 91 -10.20 0.04 -5.79
C ILE A 91 -11.53 -0.34 -5.14
N GLN A 92 -12.40 -1.07 -5.85
CA GLN A 92 -13.68 -1.51 -5.30
C GLN A 92 -13.48 -2.34 -4.03
N GLU A 93 -12.50 -3.25 -4.04
CA GLU A 93 -12.16 -4.04 -2.86
C GLU A 93 -11.66 -3.14 -1.71
N ALA A 94 -10.80 -2.15 -1.99
CA ALA A 94 -10.34 -1.19 -0.99
C ALA A 94 -11.49 -0.35 -0.40
N GLU A 95 -12.50 -0.02 -1.22
CA GLU A 95 -13.70 0.71 -0.79
C GLU A 95 -14.61 -0.08 0.16
N THR A 96 -14.51 -1.41 0.18
CA THR A 96 -15.23 -2.24 1.17
C THR A 96 -14.55 -2.26 2.53
N MET A 97 -13.30 -1.79 2.64
CA MET A 97 -12.53 -1.89 3.88
C MET A 97 -12.93 -0.80 4.87
N PRO A 98 -13.26 -1.15 6.14
CA PRO A 98 -13.63 -0.17 7.17
C PRO A 98 -12.55 0.88 7.45
N THR A 99 -11.28 0.54 7.20
CA THR A 99 -10.11 1.38 7.46
C THR A 99 -9.75 2.32 6.30
N LEU A 100 -10.51 2.33 5.19
CA LEU A 100 -10.17 3.14 4.01
C LEU A 100 -9.94 4.61 4.36
N LYS A 101 -10.87 5.27 5.03
CA LYS A 101 -10.82 6.72 5.27
C LYS A 101 -9.72 7.15 6.26
N THR A 102 -9.26 6.22 7.10
CA THR A 102 -8.15 6.46 8.05
C THR A 102 -6.81 5.98 7.53
N SER A 103 -6.79 5.33 6.35
CA SER A 103 -5.57 4.85 5.72
C SER A 103 -4.81 5.99 5.06
N VAL A 104 -3.48 5.96 5.17
CA VAL A 104 -2.58 6.85 4.41
C VAL A 104 -2.74 6.71 2.90
N SER A 105 -3.33 5.62 2.40
CA SER A 105 -3.57 5.42 0.97
C SER A 105 -4.97 5.83 0.50
N TRP A 106 -5.77 6.50 1.33
CA TRP A 106 -7.10 6.97 0.93
C TRP A 106 -7.07 7.89 -0.30
N PHE A 107 -6.13 8.83 -0.35
CA PHE A 107 -5.96 9.75 -1.50
C PHE A 107 -5.52 9.03 -2.76
N ARG A 108 -4.69 8.00 -2.62
CA ARG A 108 -4.31 7.11 -3.73
C ARG A 108 -5.54 6.40 -4.29
N VAL A 109 -6.38 5.81 -3.44
CA VAL A 109 -7.60 5.11 -3.88
C VAL A 109 -8.54 6.06 -4.63
N THR A 110 -8.84 7.22 -4.05
CA THR A 110 -9.79 8.19 -4.64
C THR A 110 -9.24 8.85 -5.90
N GLY A 111 -7.96 9.26 -5.90
CA GLY A 111 -7.30 9.86 -7.06
C GLY A 111 -7.26 8.91 -8.26
N TYR A 112 -6.82 7.66 -8.07
CA TYR A 112 -6.80 6.68 -9.16
C TYR A 112 -8.20 6.23 -9.58
N LYS A 113 -9.18 6.19 -8.67
CA LYS A 113 -10.59 5.95 -9.05
C LYS A 113 -11.09 7.02 -10.02
N ALA A 114 -10.83 8.29 -9.74
CA ALA A 114 -11.18 9.39 -10.65
C ALA A 114 -10.51 9.21 -12.03
N LEU A 115 -9.20 8.94 -12.06
CA LEU A 115 -8.46 8.72 -13.31
C LEU A 115 -9.01 7.54 -14.13
N ILE A 116 -9.33 6.42 -13.49
CA ILE A 116 -9.90 5.24 -14.15
C ILE A 116 -11.25 5.56 -14.77
N LEU A 117 -12.16 6.17 -14.00
CA LEU A 117 -13.49 6.56 -14.49
C LEU A 117 -13.39 7.51 -15.69
N LEU A 118 -12.53 8.52 -15.59
CA LEU A 118 -12.29 9.47 -16.68
C LEU A 118 -11.72 8.79 -17.93
N LYS A 119 -10.74 7.87 -17.78
CA LYS A 119 -10.20 7.07 -18.90
C LYS A 119 -11.24 6.15 -19.55
N GLN A 120 -12.19 5.65 -18.76
CA GLN A 120 -13.31 4.83 -19.26
C GLN A 120 -14.44 5.66 -19.90
N GLY A 121 -14.31 7.00 -19.95
CA GLY A 121 -15.34 7.89 -20.50
C GLY A 121 -16.51 8.19 -19.54
N LYS A 122 -16.46 7.68 -18.30
CA LYS A 122 -17.43 7.94 -17.22
C LYS A 122 -17.17 9.31 -16.58
N LYS A 123 -17.35 10.38 -17.38
CA LYS A 123 -16.90 11.73 -17.02
C LYS A 123 -17.57 12.26 -15.75
N ALA A 124 -18.89 12.15 -15.65
CA ALA A 124 -19.64 12.69 -14.52
C ALA A 124 -19.21 12.03 -13.20
N GLU A 125 -19.15 10.70 -13.18
CA GLU A 125 -18.70 9.95 -12.01
C GLU A 125 -17.23 10.24 -11.69
N GLY A 126 -16.37 10.34 -12.71
CA GLY A 126 -14.95 10.66 -12.55
C GLY A 126 -14.72 12.02 -11.88
N PHE A 127 -15.44 13.06 -12.31
CA PHE A 127 -15.35 14.38 -11.69
C PHE A 127 -15.99 14.44 -10.30
N ASP A 128 -17.05 13.68 -10.04
CA ASP A 128 -17.62 13.60 -8.70
C ASP A 128 -16.69 12.91 -7.70
N VAL A 129 -15.96 11.87 -8.12
CA VAL A 129 -14.89 11.28 -7.29
C VAL A 129 -13.73 12.27 -7.11
N LEU A 130 -13.39 13.05 -8.12
CA LEU A 130 -12.33 14.06 -8.02
C LEU A 130 -12.68 15.18 -7.03
N LYS A 131 -13.96 15.57 -6.92
CA LYS A 131 -14.43 16.47 -5.84
C LYS A 131 -14.20 15.87 -4.46
N GLN A 132 -14.43 14.56 -4.30
CA GLN A 132 -14.17 13.88 -3.02
C GLN A 132 -12.68 13.87 -2.69
N TYR A 133 -11.81 13.65 -3.68
CA TYR A 133 -10.36 13.77 -3.51
C TYR A 133 -9.97 15.18 -3.05
N ILE A 134 -10.44 16.24 -3.72
CA ILE A 134 -10.14 17.63 -3.35
C ILE A 134 -10.60 17.92 -1.92
N TYR A 135 -11.85 17.58 -1.61
CA TYR A 135 -12.41 17.74 -0.27
C TYR A 135 -11.53 17.04 0.76
N ALA A 136 -11.23 15.76 0.56
CA ALA A 136 -10.44 14.95 1.48
C ALA A 136 -9.02 15.50 1.71
N TYR A 137 -8.33 15.88 0.64
CA TYR A 137 -6.95 16.35 0.70
C TYR A 137 -6.85 17.75 1.33
N SER A 138 -7.78 18.67 1.00
CA SER A 138 -7.74 20.07 1.45
C SER A 138 -7.74 20.26 2.98
N TYR A 139 -8.30 19.33 3.74
CA TYR A 139 -8.29 19.36 5.22
C TYR A 139 -7.09 18.65 5.83
N THR A 140 -6.31 17.94 5.01
CA THR A 140 -5.28 17.02 5.48
C THR A 140 -3.89 17.60 5.26
N TYR A 141 -3.60 18.09 4.06
CA TYR A 141 -2.25 18.45 3.66
C TYR A 141 -2.27 19.63 2.67
N PRO A 142 -1.35 20.61 2.76
CA PRO A 142 -1.31 21.71 1.81
C PRO A 142 -0.87 21.21 0.43
N SER A 143 -1.61 21.59 -0.61
CA SER A 143 -1.26 21.27 -2.00
C SER A 143 -1.37 22.51 -2.88
N THR A 144 -0.38 22.68 -3.75
CA THR A 144 -0.36 23.70 -4.80
C THR A 144 -1.18 23.28 -6.03
N ASN A 145 -1.50 21.99 -6.17
CA ASN A 145 -2.21 21.43 -7.30
C ASN A 145 -3.74 21.48 -7.14
N LEU A 146 -4.26 21.43 -5.91
CA LEU A 146 -5.72 21.42 -5.66
C LEU A 146 -6.50 22.53 -6.38
N PRO A 147 -6.06 23.81 -6.42
CA PRO A 147 -6.79 24.84 -7.16
C PRO A 147 -6.89 24.57 -8.67
N LEU A 148 -5.87 23.94 -9.26
CA LEU A 148 -5.85 23.58 -10.68
C LEU A 148 -6.75 22.38 -10.96
N ILE A 149 -6.74 21.38 -10.06
CA ILE A 149 -7.63 20.21 -10.13
C ILE A 149 -9.09 20.65 -9.98
N ASP A 150 -9.39 21.55 -9.04
CA ASP A 150 -10.73 22.13 -8.87
C ASP A 150 -11.21 22.89 -10.11
N LEU A 151 -10.31 23.62 -10.79
CA LEU A 151 -10.65 24.26 -12.06
C LEU A 151 -11.03 23.25 -13.16
N MET A 152 -10.32 22.11 -13.25
CA MET A 152 -10.67 21.02 -14.18
C MET A 152 -12.05 20.45 -13.89
N VAL A 153 -12.36 20.21 -12.60
CA VAL A 153 -13.68 19.75 -12.15
C VAL A 153 -14.79 20.74 -12.54
N ARG A 154 -14.60 22.03 -12.27
CA ARG A 154 -15.61 23.07 -12.57
C ARG A 154 -15.86 23.21 -14.07
N LYS A 155 -14.84 23.02 -14.90
CA LYS A 155 -14.96 23.02 -16.36
C LYS A 155 -15.55 21.73 -16.92
N GLY A 156 -15.54 20.64 -16.16
CA GLY A 156 -15.91 19.31 -16.67
C GLY A 156 -14.92 18.79 -17.73
N GLU A 157 -13.70 19.32 -17.72
CA GLU A 157 -12.66 19.03 -18.70
C GLU A 157 -11.33 18.79 -17.99
N ALA A 158 -10.70 17.65 -18.30
CA ALA A 158 -9.41 17.28 -17.75
C ALA A 158 -8.49 16.77 -18.85
N ASP A 159 -7.28 17.33 -18.90
CA ASP A 159 -6.13 16.70 -19.52
C ASP A 159 -5.67 15.56 -18.59
N ILE A 160 -5.95 14.31 -18.97
CA ILE A 160 -5.74 13.15 -18.11
C ILE A 160 -4.26 12.95 -17.73
N PRO A 161 -3.29 12.99 -18.67
CA PRO A 161 -1.87 13.00 -18.32
C PRO A 161 -1.50 14.08 -17.31
N ARG A 162 -1.97 15.32 -17.50
CA ARG A 162 -1.67 16.41 -16.57
C ARG A 162 -2.31 16.20 -15.20
N LEU A 163 -3.58 15.79 -15.16
CA LEU A 163 -4.29 15.46 -13.92
C LEU A 163 -3.57 14.36 -13.16
N GLN A 164 -3.16 13.30 -13.86
CA GLN A 164 -2.42 12.19 -13.25
C GLN A 164 -1.13 12.67 -12.60
N ALA A 165 -0.32 13.48 -13.29
CA ALA A 165 0.93 14.00 -12.75
C ALA A 165 0.71 14.81 -11.45
N MET A 166 -0.31 15.69 -11.44
CA MET A 166 -0.65 16.49 -10.25
C MET A 166 -1.12 15.61 -9.08
N LEU A 167 -1.96 14.61 -9.34
CA LEU A 167 -2.40 13.67 -8.31
C LEU A 167 -1.23 12.86 -7.75
N GLU A 168 -0.32 12.40 -8.61
CA GLU A 168 0.85 11.63 -8.20
C GLU A 168 1.80 12.45 -7.32
N GLU A 169 2.03 13.71 -7.65
CA GLU A 169 2.83 14.62 -6.83
C GLU A 169 2.23 14.81 -5.43
N ASP A 170 0.95 15.15 -5.36
CA ASP A 170 0.23 15.35 -4.10
C ASP A 170 0.20 14.06 -3.26
N ILE A 171 -0.15 12.92 -3.86
CA ILE A 171 -0.22 11.62 -3.18
C ILE A 171 1.18 11.22 -2.67
N TYR A 172 2.23 11.39 -3.47
CA TYR A 172 3.58 11.03 -3.09
C TYR A 172 4.08 11.87 -1.92
N ALA A 173 3.92 13.19 -1.99
CA ALA A 173 4.30 14.11 -0.91
C ALA A 173 3.62 13.74 0.42
N TYR A 174 2.31 13.50 0.39
CA TYR A 174 1.56 13.09 1.57
C TYR A 174 2.01 11.73 2.12
N GLU A 175 2.09 10.69 1.28
CA GLU A 175 2.42 9.34 1.75
C GLU A 175 3.87 9.24 2.25
N GLU A 176 4.81 9.99 1.67
CA GLU A 176 6.20 10.04 2.14
C GLU A 176 6.29 10.73 3.51
N GLU A 177 5.67 11.90 3.68
CA GLU A 177 5.70 12.60 4.97
C GLU A 177 4.99 11.81 6.08
N MET A 178 3.85 11.18 5.78
CA MET A 178 3.18 10.27 6.72
C MET A 178 4.02 9.03 7.05
N GLY A 179 4.72 8.46 6.07
CA GLY A 179 5.63 7.33 6.29
C GLY A 179 6.79 7.69 7.22
N LEU A 180 7.38 8.88 7.04
CA LEU A 180 8.41 9.40 7.94
C LEU A 180 7.87 9.63 9.35
N PHE A 181 6.68 10.24 9.48
CA PHE A 181 6.06 10.48 10.78
C PHE A 181 5.79 9.18 11.54
N ILE A 182 5.24 8.16 10.87
CA ILE A 182 4.95 6.87 11.49
C ILE A 182 6.23 6.12 11.89
N SER A 183 7.28 6.19 11.08
CA SER A 183 8.51 5.42 11.29
C SER A 183 9.50 6.07 12.27
N SER A 184 9.54 7.40 12.32
CA SER A 184 10.56 8.15 13.06
C SER A 184 10.01 9.16 14.06
N GLY A 185 8.69 9.41 14.04
CA GLY A 185 8.07 10.50 14.81
C GLY A 185 8.44 11.90 14.31
N VAL A 186 9.10 12.01 13.15
CA VAL A 186 9.52 13.26 12.52
C VAL A 186 8.71 13.49 11.25
N GLY A 187 8.20 14.72 11.07
CA GLY A 187 7.36 15.10 9.92
C GLY A 187 5.86 15.19 10.25
N TYR A 188 5.09 15.65 9.27
CA TYR A 188 3.69 16.07 9.23
C TYR A 188 3.41 17.53 9.69
N TYR A 189 4.22 18.48 9.21
CA TYR A 189 4.12 19.94 9.46
C TYR A 189 4.52 20.50 10.83
N ASN A 190 4.89 19.70 11.84
CA ASN A 190 5.16 20.28 13.15
C ASN A 190 6.22 19.53 13.97
N ARG A 191 7.46 20.00 13.91
CA ARG A 191 8.15 20.38 15.15
C ARG A 191 8.08 21.90 15.41
N ASN A 192 7.71 22.71 14.41
CA ASN A 192 8.19 24.09 14.29
C ASN A 192 7.15 25.21 14.04
N TYR A 193 5.87 25.03 14.34
CA TYR A 193 4.97 26.19 14.48
C TYR A 193 4.83 26.72 15.92
N GLY A 194 5.59 26.20 16.91
CA GLY A 194 5.69 26.91 18.19
C GLY A 194 6.21 26.17 19.43
N ALA A 195 7.34 25.46 19.37
CA ALA A 195 8.04 25.07 20.60
C ALA A 195 9.42 25.74 20.66
N ALA A 196 9.43 27.02 21.03
CA ALA A 196 10.56 27.56 21.75
C ALA A 196 10.59 26.87 23.14
N GLY A 197 11.50 25.90 23.30
CA GLY A 197 11.94 25.46 24.64
C GLY A 197 11.77 23.96 24.95
N GLY A 198 12.90 23.30 25.21
CA GLY A 198 13.04 22.05 26.00
C GLY A 198 12.60 20.78 25.27
N GLY A 199 13.40 19.72 25.14
CA GLY A 199 14.44 19.22 26.01
C GLY A 199 14.08 17.79 26.42
N GLY A 200 14.68 16.80 25.75
CA GLY A 200 14.88 15.45 26.26
C GLY A 200 13.72 14.45 26.18
N GLY A 201 14.07 13.18 25.95
CA GLY A 201 13.34 12.06 26.54
C GLY A 201 12.81 10.99 25.60
N SER A 202 13.73 10.09 25.20
CA SER A 202 13.59 8.62 25.14
C SER A 202 12.47 7.93 24.34
N ILE A 203 12.95 6.94 23.58
CA ILE A 203 12.28 5.89 22.81
C ILE A 203 11.73 4.77 23.74
N SER A 204 10.60 4.19 23.31
CA SER A 204 10.08 2.82 23.58
C SER A 204 9.43 2.52 24.95
N PRO A 205 8.55 1.48 25.05
CA PRO A 205 8.52 0.21 24.30
C PRO A 205 7.89 0.27 22.91
#